data_AF-A0A7S0YKI7-F1
#
_entry.id   AF-A0A7S0YKI7-F1
#
_cell.length_a   1.000
_cell.length_b   1.000
_cell.length_c   1.000
_cell.angle_alpha   90.00
_cell.angle_beta   90.00
_cell.angle_gamma   90.00
#
_symmetry.space_group_name_H-M   'P 1'
#
loop_
_entity.id
_entity.type
_entity.pdbx_description
1 polymer ?
#
loop_
_entity_poly.entity_id
_entity_poly.type
_entity_poly.pdbx_seq_one_letter_code
_entity_poly.pdbx_strand_id
1 'polypeptide(L)'
;EMALKSCAFGFSLGARSFLISSFFNVTDLLVFVSYWLEMALSGTKVMQQFTLRPLRSFRILVPLMQFTVFGGLTAIFTSLKLSFVSMTTIVLFLVIFAIGFAVFGITFYSNSFARRCVSVATGALIEPARWCKIFKDGSSQSCPEPL
;
A
#
# COMPACT_ATOMS: atom_id res chain seq x y z
N GLU A 1 -14.38 -25.19 23.48
CA GLU A 1 -13.70 -26.25 22.70
C GLU A 1 -12.62 -25.73 21.75
N MET A 2 -12.92 -24.81 20.81
CA MET A 2 -11.94 -24.36 19.80
C MET A 2 -10.70 -23.66 20.41
N ALA A 3 -10.89 -22.82 21.43
CA ALA A 3 -9.79 -22.19 22.17
C ALA A 3 -8.90 -23.21 22.92
N LEU A 4 -9.48 -24.31 23.40
CA LEU A 4 -8.76 -25.38 24.11
C LEU A 4 -7.89 -26.19 23.14
N LYS A 5 -8.38 -26.41 21.92
CA LYS A 5 -7.64 -27.06 20.82
C LYS A 5 -6.49 -26.20 20.28
N SER A 6 -6.67 -24.88 20.25
CA SER A 6 -5.62 -23.91 19.86
C SER A 6 -4.49 -23.84 20.91
N CYS A 7 -4.81 -23.90 22.21
CA CYS A 7 -3.79 -23.91 23.27
C CYS A 7 -3.01 -25.23 23.37
N ALA A 8 -3.64 -26.38 23.06
CA ALA A 8 -2.98 -27.69 23.13
C ALA A 8 -1.87 -27.89 22.07
N PHE A 9 -1.90 -27.13 20.97
CA PHE A 9 -0.86 -27.18 19.93
C PHE A 9 0.19 -26.06 20.04
N GLY A 10 0.05 -25.17 21.04
CA GLY A 10 0.80 -23.91 21.13
C GLY A 10 2.22 -24.01 21.70
N PHE A 11 2.69 -25.18 22.14
CA PHE A 11 4.03 -25.28 22.71
C PHE A 11 4.71 -26.63 22.49
N SER A 12 4.64 -27.15 21.27
CA SER A 12 5.55 -28.21 20.84
C SER A 12 6.19 -27.80 19.53
N LEU A 13 7.46 -27.41 19.66
CA LEU A 13 8.41 -27.29 18.57
C LEU A 13 8.39 -28.58 17.74
N GLY A 14 7.61 -28.58 16.66
CA GLY A 14 7.48 -29.72 15.75
C GLY A 14 7.23 -29.25 14.33
N ALA A 15 8.32 -29.14 13.57
CA ALA A 15 8.40 -29.33 12.12
C ALA A 15 7.44 -28.52 11.21
N ARG A 16 7.92 -27.36 10.75
CA ARG A 16 7.99 -26.91 9.34
C ARG A 16 6.78 -26.99 8.36
N SER A 17 5.58 -27.44 8.76
CA SER A 17 4.44 -27.60 7.84
C SER A 17 3.09 -27.06 8.36
N PHE A 18 3.00 -26.55 9.59
CA PHE A 18 1.75 -25.97 10.11
C PHE A 18 1.49 -24.53 9.65
N LEU A 19 2.54 -23.80 9.26
CA LEU A 19 2.47 -22.41 8.82
C LEU A 19 2.03 -22.23 7.35
N ILE A 20 1.99 -23.31 6.56
CA ILE A 20 1.68 -23.26 5.12
C ILE A 20 0.27 -23.79 4.80
N SER A 21 -0.33 -24.62 5.67
CA SER A 21 -1.57 -25.35 5.33
C SER A 21 -2.87 -24.52 5.41
N SER A 22 -2.92 -23.36 6.07
CA SER A 22 -4.10 -22.48 6.04
C SER A 22 -3.86 -21.10 6.62
N PHE A 23 -4.13 -20.05 5.82
CA PHE A 23 -4.14 -18.64 6.21
C PHE A 23 -5.02 -18.38 7.46
N PHE A 24 -6.06 -19.19 7.64
CA PHE A 24 -7.01 -19.10 8.75
C PHE A 24 -6.39 -19.41 10.11
N ASN A 25 -5.42 -20.31 10.17
CA ASN A 25 -4.77 -20.71 11.42
C ASN A 25 -3.79 -19.63 11.93
N VAL A 26 -3.05 -18.99 11.01
CA VAL A 26 -2.16 -17.87 11.36
C VAL A 26 -2.96 -16.64 11.80
N THR A 27 -4.08 -16.38 11.13
CA THR A 27 -4.94 -15.24 11.48
C THR A 27 -5.62 -15.45 12.83
N ASP A 28 -6.01 -16.68 13.19
CA ASP A 28 -6.61 -17.01 14.49
C ASP A 28 -5.60 -16.80 15.64
N LEU A 29 -4.38 -17.28 15.45
CA LEU A 29 -3.26 -17.06 16.39
C LEU A 29 -2.95 -15.56 16.57
N LEU A 30 -2.96 -14.79 15.47
CA LEU A 30 -2.69 -13.35 15.51
C LEU A 30 -3.78 -12.59 16.28
N VAL A 31 -5.06 -12.93 16.05
CA VAL A 31 -6.19 -12.35 16.78
C VAL A 31 -6.09 -12.67 18.26
N PHE A 32 -5.82 -13.92 18.63
CA PHE A 32 -5.63 -14.32 20.03
C PHE A 32 -4.50 -13.54 20.68
N VAL A 33 -3.29 -13.51 20.08
CA VAL A 33 -2.15 -12.75 20.62
C VAL A 33 -2.46 -11.27 20.75
N SER A 34 -3.15 -10.65 19.78
CA SER A 34 -3.54 -9.24 19.86
C SER A 34 -4.53 -8.97 21.01
N TYR A 35 -5.47 -9.88 21.27
CA TYR A 35 -6.43 -9.75 22.37
C TYR A 35 -5.76 -9.85 23.74
N TRP A 36 -4.85 -10.82 23.93
CA TRP A 36 -4.09 -10.95 25.17
C TRP A 36 -3.15 -9.77 25.40
N LEU A 37 -2.53 -9.27 24.33
CA LEU A 37 -1.69 -8.09 24.38
C LEU A 37 -2.51 -6.86 24.81
N GLU A 38 -3.70 -6.63 24.24
CA GLU A 38 -4.62 -5.57 24.69
C GLU A 38 -5.01 -5.71 26.16
N MET A 39 -5.33 -6.93 26.62
CA MET A 39 -5.71 -7.20 28.01
C MET A 39 -4.55 -6.89 28.97
N ALA A 40 -3.34 -7.34 28.66
CA ALA A 40 -2.15 -7.11 29.48
C ALA A 40 -1.79 -5.61 29.56
N LEU A 41 -1.87 -4.90 28.43
CA LEU A 41 -1.59 -3.46 28.35
C LEU A 41 -2.68 -2.60 29.01
N SER A 42 -3.93 -3.07 29.07
CA SER A 42 -5.04 -2.37 29.75
C SER A 42 -4.83 -2.22 31.26
N GLY A 43 -4.05 -3.12 31.89
CA GLY A 43 -3.68 -3.03 33.30
C GLY A 43 -2.64 -1.96 33.61
N THR A 44 -1.89 -1.50 32.60
CA THR A 44 -0.86 -0.46 32.73
C THR A 44 -1.32 0.80 32.02
N LYS A 45 -1.77 1.83 32.76
CA LYS A 45 -2.25 3.13 32.24
C LYS A 45 -1.19 3.98 31.49
N VAL A 46 -0.10 3.40 31.02
CA VAL A 46 1.10 4.14 30.63
C VAL A 46 1.17 4.44 29.13
N MET A 47 0.43 3.75 28.25
CA MET A 47 0.53 3.98 26.79
C MET A 47 -0.80 3.81 26.03
N GLN A 48 -1.87 4.51 26.45
CA GLN A 48 -3.19 4.38 25.79
C GLN A 48 -3.27 4.98 24.37
N GLN A 49 -2.37 5.88 23.98
CA GLN A 49 -2.53 6.64 22.72
C GLN A 49 -1.71 6.07 21.55
N PHE A 50 -0.50 5.56 21.79
CA PHE A 50 0.40 5.09 20.73
C PHE A 50 0.27 3.60 20.40
N THR A 51 -0.11 2.75 21.37
CA THR A 51 -0.14 1.29 21.16
C THR A 51 -1.55 0.76 20.86
N LEU A 52 -2.63 1.49 21.17
CA LEU A 52 -4.01 0.97 21.02
C LEU A 52 -4.64 1.14 19.63
N ARG A 53 -4.04 1.95 18.75
CA ARG A 53 -4.56 2.21 17.38
C ARG A 53 -4.44 0.98 16.46
N PRO A 54 -3.26 0.32 16.38
CA PRO A 54 -3.11 -0.88 15.55
C PRO A 54 -3.95 -2.06 16.07
N LEU A 55 -4.02 -2.27 17.39
CA LEU A 55 -4.75 -3.39 17.98
C LEU A 55 -6.27 -3.26 17.78
N ARG A 56 -6.81 -2.03 17.78
CA ARG A 56 -8.20 -1.77 17.34
C ARG A 56 -8.42 -2.06 15.87
N SER A 57 -7.46 -1.79 14.99
CA SER A 57 -7.57 -2.16 13.57
C SER A 57 -7.53 -3.68 13.35
N PHE A 58 -6.83 -4.45 14.18
CA PHE A 58 -6.90 -5.92 14.13
C PHE A 58 -8.29 -6.46 14.48
N ARG A 59 -9.03 -5.78 15.37
CA ARG A 59 -10.46 -6.09 15.61
C ARG A 59 -11.33 -5.88 14.36
N ILE A 60 -10.94 -5.01 13.42
CA ILE A 60 -11.65 -4.79 12.14
C ILE A 60 -11.42 -5.96 11.16
N LEU A 61 -10.37 -6.78 11.36
CA LEU A 61 -10.13 -7.99 10.57
C LEU A 61 -10.92 -9.20 11.10
N VAL A 62 -11.45 -9.15 12.33
CA VAL A 62 -12.31 -10.19 12.94
C VAL A 62 -13.58 -10.51 12.13
N PRO A 63 -14.35 -9.54 11.58
CA PRO A 63 -15.49 -9.87 10.72
C PRO A 63 -15.09 -10.69 9.49
N LEU A 64 -13.87 -10.53 8.98
CA LEU A 64 -13.35 -11.32 7.86
C LEU A 64 -13.17 -12.81 8.22
N MET A 65 -12.96 -13.12 9.49
CA MET A 65 -12.82 -14.48 10.01
C MET A 65 -14.15 -15.23 10.00
N GLN A 66 -15.25 -14.56 10.36
CA GLN A 66 -16.60 -15.14 10.34
C GLN A 66 -16.98 -15.62 8.93
N PHE A 67 -16.53 -14.91 7.88
CA PHE A 67 -16.74 -15.31 6.49
C PHE A 67 -15.88 -16.49 6.02
N THR A 68 -15.02 -17.05 6.88
CA THR A 68 -14.09 -18.13 6.46
C THR A 68 -14.32 -19.43 7.20
N VAL A 69 -15.02 -19.37 8.34
CA VAL A 69 -15.52 -20.52 9.11
C VAL A 69 -16.68 -21.22 8.40
N PHE A 70 -17.47 -20.48 7.62
CA PHE A 70 -18.43 -21.07 6.68
C PHE A 70 -17.65 -21.64 5.48
N GLY A 71 -17.43 -22.96 5.48
CA GLY A 71 -16.71 -23.70 4.42
C GLY A 71 -17.24 -23.54 2.98
N GLY A 72 -18.27 -22.72 2.75
CA GLY A 72 -18.72 -22.31 1.42
C GLY A 72 -17.84 -21.24 0.76
N LEU A 73 -17.10 -20.44 1.53
CA LEU A 73 -16.31 -19.32 1.00
C LEU A 73 -14.88 -19.71 0.60
N THR A 74 -14.37 -20.85 1.08
CA THR A 74 -13.04 -21.36 0.70
C THR A 74 -12.95 -21.75 -0.77
N ALA A 75 -14.03 -22.28 -1.35
CA ALA A 75 -14.15 -22.52 -2.79
C ALA A 75 -14.06 -21.19 -3.58
N ILE A 76 -14.72 -20.16 -3.07
CA ILE A 76 -14.72 -18.81 -3.68
C ILE A 76 -13.32 -18.18 -3.59
N PHE A 77 -12.67 -18.20 -2.42
CA PHE A 77 -11.32 -17.67 -2.24
C PHE A 77 -10.27 -18.41 -3.05
N THR A 78 -10.43 -19.72 -3.25
CA THR A 78 -9.54 -20.52 -4.09
C THR A 78 -9.64 -20.05 -5.54
N SER A 79 -10.87 -19.91 -6.07
CA SER A 79 -11.10 -19.36 -7.40
C SER A 79 -10.61 -17.91 -7.53
N LEU A 80 -10.78 -17.10 -6.48
CA LEU A 80 -10.31 -15.71 -6.44
C LEU A 80 -8.78 -15.63 -6.50
N LYS A 81 -8.07 -16.50 -5.77
CA LYS A 81 -6.60 -16.60 -5.80
C LYS A 81 -6.09 -17.02 -7.17
N LEU A 82 -6.75 -17.99 -7.82
CA LEU A 82 -6.41 -18.37 -9.19
C LEU A 82 -6.56 -17.18 -10.15
N SER A 83 -7.62 -16.38 -10.01
CA SER A 83 -7.81 -15.17 -10.81
C SER A 83 -6.77 -14.08 -10.51
N PHE A 84 -6.38 -13.90 -9.24
CA PHE A 84 -5.36 -12.92 -8.86
C PHE A 84 -3.97 -13.25 -9.41
N VAL A 85 -3.62 -14.52 -9.54
CA VAL A 85 -2.34 -14.92 -10.16
C VAL A 85 -2.28 -14.43 -11.60
N SER A 86 -3.36 -14.59 -12.37
CA SER A 86 -3.45 -14.09 -13.76
C SER A 86 -3.43 -12.55 -13.82
N MET A 87 -4.18 -11.89 -12.93
CA MET A 87 -4.20 -10.43 -12.83
C MET A 87 -2.84 -9.83 -12.47
N THR A 88 -2.07 -10.50 -11.60
CA THR A 88 -0.74 -10.06 -11.18
C THR A 88 0.20 -9.93 -12.37
N THR A 89 0.13 -10.85 -13.33
CA THR A 89 0.94 -10.80 -14.56
C THR A 89 0.63 -9.56 -15.41
N ILE A 90 -0.65 -9.23 -15.59
CA ILE A 90 -1.08 -8.05 -16.35
C ILE A 90 -0.65 -6.77 -15.62
N VAL A 91 -0.88 -6.69 -14.30
CA VAL A 91 -0.46 -5.54 -13.48
C VAL A 91 1.05 -5.37 -13.51
N LEU A 92 1.81 -6.45 -13.37
CA LEU A 92 3.27 -6.43 -13.46
C LEU A 92 3.73 -5.90 -14.82
N PHE A 93 3.12 -6.37 -15.91
CA PHE A 93 3.41 -5.87 -17.25
C PHE A 93 3.12 -4.37 -17.38
N LEU A 94 1.97 -3.91 -16.89
CA LEU A 94 1.59 -2.48 -16.90
C LEU A 94 2.57 -1.63 -16.09
N VAL A 95 3.04 -2.12 -14.93
CA VAL A 95 4.02 -1.40 -14.11
C VAL A 95 5.37 -1.30 -14.82
N ILE A 96 5.87 -2.39 -15.41
CA ILE A 96 7.13 -2.36 -16.18
C ILE A 96 7.01 -1.39 -17.36
N PHE A 97 5.89 -1.44 -18.08
CA PHE A 97 5.61 -0.55 -19.19
C PHE A 97 5.52 0.92 -18.77
N ALA A 98 4.82 1.20 -17.67
CA ALA A 98 4.74 2.54 -17.09
C ALA A 98 6.11 3.08 -16.65
N ILE A 99 6.97 2.24 -16.06
CA ILE A 99 8.34 2.61 -15.71
C ILE A 99 9.14 2.95 -16.98
N GLY A 100 9.00 2.16 -18.04
CA GLY A 100 9.65 2.44 -19.33
C GLY A 100 9.26 3.82 -19.88
N PHE A 101 7.96 4.13 -19.89
CA PHE A 101 7.50 5.46 -20.28
C PHE A 101 7.91 6.57 -19.33
N ALA A 102 8.02 6.31 -18.02
CA ALA A 102 8.49 7.30 -17.06
C ALA A 102 9.96 7.67 -17.34
N VAL A 103 10.83 6.67 -17.56
CA VAL A 103 12.23 6.91 -17.91
C VAL A 103 12.34 7.64 -19.25
N PHE A 104 11.58 7.21 -20.26
CA PHE A 104 11.54 7.89 -21.55
C PHE A 104 11.08 9.35 -21.39
N GLY A 105 10.00 9.59 -20.64
CA GLY A 105 9.47 10.92 -20.37
C GLY A 105 10.46 11.81 -19.63
N ILE A 106 11.13 11.32 -18.60
CA ILE A 106 12.17 12.09 -17.89
C ILE A 106 13.32 12.44 -18.83
N THR A 107 13.71 11.51 -19.72
CA THR A 107 14.81 11.73 -20.66
C THR A 107 14.44 12.76 -21.74
N PHE A 108 13.21 12.68 -22.28
CA PHE A 108 12.75 13.55 -23.36
C PHE A 108 12.36 14.95 -22.87
N TYR A 109 11.73 15.02 -21.70
CA TYR A 109 11.29 16.27 -21.08
C TYR A 109 12.30 16.82 -20.08
N SER A 110 13.50 16.24 -20.01
CA SER A 110 14.57 16.71 -19.13
C SER A 110 14.81 18.20 -19.35
N ASN A 111 14.74 18.97 -18.28
CA ASN A 111 15.00 20.43 -18.25
C ASN A 111 14.01 21.33 -19.03
N SER A 112 12.96 20.78 -19.66
CA SER A 112 11.99 21.58 -20.45
C SER A 112 11.02 22.38 -19.55
N PHE A 113 10.60 21.81 -18.41
CA PHE A 113 9.63 22.44 -17.50
C PHE A 113 10.25 23.25 -16.35
N ALA A 114 11.58 23.36 -16.30
CA ALA A 114 12.29 24.03 -15.21
C ALA A 114 12.21 25.57 -15.30
N ARG A 115 11.95 26.12 -16.49
CA ARG A 115 12.02 27.57 -16.75
C ARG A 115 10.61 28.17 -16.78
N ARG A 116 10.35 29.09 -15.84
CA ARG A 116 9.06 29.78 -15.69
C ARG A 116 9.20 31.28 -15.93
N CYS A 117 8.12 31.88 -16.41
CA CYS A 117 8.03 33.32 -16.62
C CYS A 117 7.83 34.07 -15.30
N VAL A 118 8.64 35.12 -15.10
CA VAL A 118 8.56 36.03 -13.96
C VAL A 118 8.36 37.46 -14.43
N SER A 119 7.67 38.26 -13.63
CA SER A 119 7.49 39.68 -13.87
C SER A 119 8.82 40.41 -13.67
N VAL A 120 9.22 41.22 -14.64
CA VAL A 120 10.45 42.03 -14.55
C VAL A 120 10.36 43.08 -13.43
N ALA A 121 9.14 43.53 -13.10
CA ALA A 121 8.94 44.59 -12.10
C ALA A 121 8.98 44.08 -10.65
N THR A 122 8.48 42.87 -10.40
CA THR A 122 8.27 42.34 -9.03
C THR A 122 9.07 41.08 -8.74
N GLY A 123 9.67 40.45 -9.74
CA GLY A 123 10.30 39.12 -9.60
C GLY A 123 9.31 38.00 -9.27
N ALA A 124 8.01 38.30 -9.22
CA ALA A 124 6.97 37.33 -8.90
C ALA A 124 6.65 36.47 -10.13
N LEU A 125 6.14 35.26 -9.89
CA LEU A 125 5.62 34.40 -10.95
C LEU A 125 4.43 35.07 -11.64
N ILE A 126 4.41 35.00 -12.97
CA ILE A 126 3.26 35.47 -13.75
C ILE A 126 2.19 34.39 -13.71
N GLU A 127 0.98 34.74 -13.27
CA GLU A 127 -0.20 33.88 -13.32
C GLU A 127 -1.00 34.15 -14.61
N PRO A 128 -1.45 33.12 -15.33
CA PRO A 128 -1.24 31.69 -15.08
C PRO A 128 0.21 31.25 -15.34
N ALA A 129 0.67 30.24 -14.60
CA ALA A 129 2.04 29.73 -14.73
C ALA A 129 2.35 29.32 -16.18
N ARG A 130 3.32 30.02 -16.79
CA ARG A 130 3.78 29.80 -18.17
C ARG A 130 5.23 29.31 -18.18
N TRP A 131 5.51 28.35 -19.06
CA TRP A 131 6.84 27.81 -19.33
C TRP A 131 7.50 28.61 -20.47
N CYS A 132 8.81 28.85 -20.38
CA CYS A 132 9.54 29.54 -21.46
C CYS A 132 9.67 28.63 -22.70
N LYS A 133 9.47 29.20 -23.90
CA LYS A 133 9.76 28.50 -25.16
C LYS A 133 11.22 28.74 -25.57
N ILE A 134 11.90 27.69 -26.05
CA ILE A 134 13.24 27.80 -26.64
C ILE A 134 13.06 28.17 -28.12
N PHE A 135 13.73 29.22 -28.58
CA PHE A 135 13.70 29.62 -30.00
C PHE A 135 14.52 28.65 -30.87
N LYS A 136 14.20 28.59 -32.18
CA LYS A 136 14.90 27.69 -33.13
C LYS A 136 16.42 27.91 -33.21
N ASP A 137 16.91 29.10 -32.84
CA ASP A 137 18.34 29.42 -32.75
C ASP A 137 19.05 28.87 -31.50
N GLY A 138 18.34 28.14 -30.63
CA GLY A 138 18.91 27.44 -29.46
C GLY A 138 19.44 28.32 -28.32
N SER A 139 19.51 29.63 -28.53
CA SER A 139 20.21 30.60 -27.65
C SER A 139 19.27 31.59 -26.95
N SER A 140 18.10 31.88 -27.52
CA SER A 140 17.12 32.82 -26.96
C SER A 140 15.87 32.12 -26.40
N GLN A 141 15.35 32.66 -25.30
CA GLN A 141 14.15 32.16 -24.63
C GLN A 141 13.19 33.31 -24.42
N SER A 142 11.93 33.11 -24.77
CA SER A 142 10.89 34.11 -24.59
C SER A 142 9.67 33.53 -23.89
N CYS A 143 9.02 34.37 -23.09
CA CYS A 143 7.71 34.09 -22.56
C CYS A 143 6.68 34.21 -23.68
N PRO A 144 5.73 33.27 -23.81
CA PRO A 144 4.67 33.40 -24.80
C PRO A 144 3.83 34.65 -24.49
N GLU A 145 3.45 35.38 -25.54
CA GLU A 145 2.57 36.55 -25.43
C GLU A 145 1.22 36.18 -24.77
N PRO A 146 0.63 37.09 -23.98
CA PRO A 146 -0.73 36.91 -23.48
C PRO A 146 -1.69 36.79 -24.67
N LEU A 147 -2.60 35.80 -24.58
CA LEU A 147 -3.73 35.67 -25.49
C LEU A 147 -4.83 36.62 -25.02
#